data_AF-A0AAD9NHZ3-F1
#
_entry.id   AF-A0AAD9NHZ3-F1
#
_cell.length_a   1.000
_cell.length_b   1.000
_cell.length_c   1.000
_cell.angle_alpha   90.00
_cell.angle_beta   90.00
_cell.angle_gamma   90.00
#
_symmetry.space_group_name_H-M   'P 1'
#
loop_
_entity.id
_entity.type
_entity.pdbx_description
1 polymer ?
#
loop_
_entity_poly.entity_id
_entity_poly.type
_entity_poly.pdbx_seq_one_letter_code
_entity_poly.pdbx_strand_id
1 'polypeptide(L)'
;MCLFQNCHQKEAMLKPERHQVIYLNIAQQFSGCILNTTIPSAHFYRCQNSRKFSSSRARWWYFVLADCDSNKGLRLKYKLTMTNAPKGHTFFRQFSADEFYVLQTDIVFASLTSFIFILATVVAYILQTDIGFLVVLFCIFLLSCYVGDGAVFSCPAGTRQLFHTTYKMYIASLTLEVLHLFFMCIAYGKYAHDGKNNYGLKTFGEPLSPIHL
;
A
#
# COMPACT_ATOMS: atom_id res chain seq x y z
N MET A 1 -27.05 1.00 25.62
CA MET A 1 -25.76 0.35 25.26
C MET A 1 -25.57 -0.83 26.21
N CYS A 2 -25.61 -2.07 25.74
CA CYS A 2 -25.43 -3.23 26.63
C CYS A 2 -23.93 -3.44 26.87
N LEU A 3 -23.49 -3.29 28.12
CA LEU A 3 -22.13 -3.59 28.55
C LEU A 3 -22.02 -5.09 28.83
N PHE A 4 -21.38 -5.84 27.94
CA PHE A 4 -21.01 -7.23 28.21
C PHE A 4 -19.80 -7.25 29.13
N GLN A 5 -19.98 -7.80 30.34
CA GLN A 5 -18.92 -7.87 31.33
C GLN A 5 -18.04 -9.12 31.14
N ASN A 6 -18.62 -10.26 30.74
CA ASN A 6 -17.91 -11.55 30.72
C ASN A 6 -17.52 -12.04 29.31
N CYS A 7 -16.46 -12.84 29.21
CA CYS A 7 -15.93 -13.40 27.95
C CYS A 7 -16.99 -14.19 27.18
N HIS A 8 -17.65 -15.16 27.82
CA HIS A 8 -18.70 -15.97 27.21
C HIS A 8 -19.92 -15.15 26.75
N GLN A 9 -20.26 -14.05 27.44
CA GLN A 9 -21.37 -13.19 27.01
C GLN A 9 -21.04 -12.48 25.69
N LYS A 10 -19.79 -12.10 25.49
CA LYS A 10 -19.32 -11.50 24.22
C LYS A 10 -19.28 -12.56 23.11
N GLU A 11 -18.82 -13.76 23.42
CA GLU A 11 -18.78 -14.88 22.48
C GLU A 11 -20.17 -15.30 22.01
N ALA A 12 -21.14 -15.40 22.94
CA ALA A 12 -22.52 -15.81 22.65
C ALA A 12 -23.27 -14.87 21.69
N MET A 13 -22.76 -13.65 21.47
CA MET A 13 -23.31 -12.70 20.50
C MET A 13 -22.94 -13.03 19.06
N LEU A 14 -21.85 -13.77 18.89
CA LEU A 14 -21.30 -14.12 17.59
C LEU A 14 -22.08 -15.30 17.02
N LYS A 15 -22.40 -15.22 15.73
CA LYS A 15 -23.12 -16.29 15.03
C LYS A 15 -22.14 -17.17 14.24
N PRO A 16 -21.97 -18.45 14.60
CA PRO A 16 -21.08 -19.36 13.86
C PRO A 16 -21.45 -19.50 12.39
N GLU A 17 -22.75 -19.54 12.07
CA GLU A 17 -23.29 -19.62 10.70
C GLU A 17 -22.88 -18.45 9.80
N ARG A 18 -22.58 -17.29 10.40
CA ARG A 18 -22.13 -16.09 9.68
C ARG A 18 -20.61 -15.93 9.67
N HIS A 19 -19.88 -16.98 10.07
CA HIS A 19 -18.41 -16.98 10.21
C HIS A 19 -17.88 -15.85 11.11
N GLN A 20 -18.66 -15.45 12.13
CA GLN A 20 -18.24 -14.39 13.06
C GLN A 20 -17.33 -14.89 14.18
N VAL A 21 -17.27 -16.21 14.38
CA VAL A 21 -16.42 -16.88 15.36
C VAL A 21 -15.72 -18.07 14.71
N ILE A 22 -14.46 -18.31 15.11
CA ILE A 22 -13.63 -19.42 14.63
C ILE A 22 -13.11 -20.16 15.84
N TYR A 23 -13.65 -21.34 16.10
CA TYR A 23 -13.21 -22.21 17.19
C TYR A 23 -11.89 -22.90 16.84
N LEU A 24 -10.84 -22.70 17.63
CA LEU A 24 -9.53 -23.30 17.42
C LEU A 24 -9.38 -24.61 18.23
N ASN A 25 -10.29 -25.56 18.01
CA ASN A 25 -10.31 -26.85 18.70
C ASN A 25 -10.60 -27.99 17.71
N ILE A 26 -10.49 -29.24 18.19
CA ILE A 26 -10.77 -30.45 17.41
C ILE A 26 -12.28 -30.74 17.24
N ALA A 27 -13.13 -30.16 18.09
CA ALA A 27 -14.57 -30.37 18.02
C ALA A 27 -15.17 -29.75 16.75
N GLN A 28 -14.63 -28.61 16.30
CA GLN A 28 -15.11 -27.88 15.13
C GLN A 28 -14.32 -28.26 13.87
N GLN A 29 -14.85 -29.22 13.10
CA GLN A 29 -14.20 -29.72 11.88
C GLN A 29 -13.95 -28.63 10.84
N PHE A 30 -14.81 -27.61 10.79
CA PHE A 30 -14.64 -26.49 9.88
C PHE A 30 -13.28 -25.81 10.07
N SER A 31 -12.74 -25.67 11.29
CA SER A 31 -11.48 -24.94 11.50
C SER A 31 -10.23 -25.68 10.99
N GLY A 32 -10.36 -26.96 10.63
CA GLY A 32 -9.24 -27.76 10.11
C GLY A 32 -8.12 -27.94 11.14
N CYS A 33 -8.48 -28.04 12.42
CA CYS A 33 -7.54 -28.18 13.53
C CYS A 33 -7.18 -29.64 13.77
N ILE A 34 -5.88 -29.92 13.91
CA ILE A 34 -5.34 -31.21 14.33
C ILE A 34 -4.46 -31.02 15.58
N LEU A 35 -4.48 -32.02 16.47
CA LEU A 35 -3.60 -32.03 17.63
C LEU A 35 -2.19 -32.43 17.19
N ASN A 36 -1.22 -31.55 17.41
CA ASN A 36 0.17 -31.84 17.06
C ASN A 36 0.86 -32.54 18.23
N THR A 37 1.08 -33.84 18.11
CA THR A 37 1.71 -34.70 19.13
C THR A 37 3.23 -34.85 18.95
N THR A 38 3.83 -34.14 17.98
CA THR A 38 5.27 -34.26 17.67
C THR A 38 6.21 -33.80 18.79
N ILE A 39 5.71 -33.04 19.77
CA ILE A 39 6.49 -32.60 20.93
C ILE A 39 5.79 -33.13 22.19
N PRO A 40 6.38 -34.09 22.92
CA PRO A 40 5.74 -34.74 24.06
C PRO A 40 5.44 -33.80 25.25
N SER A 41 6.05 -32.62 25.29
CA SER A 41 5.87 -31.62 26.35
C SER A 41 4.93 -30.45 25.98
N ALA A 42 4.41 -30.38 24.75
CA ALA A 42 3.55 -29.27 24.34
C ALA A 42 2.45 -29.68 23.36
N HIS A 43 1.22 -29.77 23.87
CA HIS A 43 0.00 -30.01 23.10
C HIS A 43 -0.38 -28.74 22.32
N PHE A 44 0.08 -28.60 21.07
CA PHE A 44 -0.33 -27.50 20.20
C PHE A 44 -1.41 -27.94 19.22
N TYR A 45 -2.45 -27.12 19.04
CA TYR A 45 -3.36 -27.27 17.92
C TYR A 45 -2.76 -26.61 16.67
N ARG A 46 -2.74 -27.34 15.56
CA ARG A 46 -2.40 -26.81 14.23
C ARG A 46 -3.68 -26.71 13.43
N CYS A 47 -4.12 -25.48 13.15
CA CYS A 47 -5.32 -25.20 12.38
C CYS A 47 -4.96 -24.58 11.03
N GLN A 48 -5.54 -25.09 9.94
CA GLN A 48 -5.36 -24.54 8.61
C GLN A 48 -6.66 -24.60 7.82
N ASN A 49 -7.29 -23.45 7.62
CA ASN A 49 -8.42 -23.33 6.71
C ASN A 49 -8.60 -21.89 6.20
N SER A 50 -9.54 -21.69 5.28
CA SER A 50 -9.96 -20.42 4.71
C SER A 50 -11.45 -20.18 4.96
N ARG A 51 -11.82 -18.90 5.04
CA ARG A 51 -13.20 -18.44 5.23
C ARG A 51 -13.46 -17.20 4.41
N LYS A 52 -14.73 -17.00 4.05
CA LYS A 52 -15.22 -15.78 3.44
C LYS A 52 -16.00 -14.98 4.48
N PHE A 53 -15.57 -13.74 4.67
CA PHE A 53 -16.29 -12.75 5.46
C PHE A 53 -17.07 -11.87 4.49
N SER A 54 -18.34 -11.63 4.80
CA SER A 54 -19.20 -10.77 4.00
C SER A 54 -19.72 -9.64 4.89
N SER A 55 -19.53 -8.42 4.44
CA SER A 55 -20.11 -7.22 5.05
C SER A 55 -20.87 -6.45 3.99
N SER A 56 -21.95 -5.77 4.39
CA SER A 56 -22.74 -4.94 3.47
C SER A 56 -22.00 -3.69 2.99
N ARG A 57 -20.90 -3.33 3.65
CA ARG A 57 -20.03 -2.19 3.33
C ARG A 57 -18.59 -2.55 3.66
N ALA A 58 -17.64 -1.83 3.05
CA ALA A 58 -16.23 -1.87 3.45
C ALA A 58 -16.09 -1.50 4.92
N ARG A 59 -15.33 -2.31 5.67
CA ARG A 59 -15.08 -2.14 7.11
C ARG A 59 -13.70 -2.63 7.46
N TRP A 60 -13.17 -2.06 8.54
CA TRP A 60 -11.95 -2.52 9.17
C TRP A 60 -12.30 -3.74 10.02
N TRP A 61 -11.54 -4.82 9.86
CA TRP A 61 -11.77 -6.06 10.57
C TRP A 61 -10.78 -6.19 11.72
N TYR A 62 -11.30 -6.48 12.90
CA TYR A 62 -10.51 -6.75 14.09
C TYR A 62 -10.72 -8.20 14.48
N PHE A 63 -9.61 -8.93 14.63
CA PHE A 63 -9.62 -10.29 15.12
C PHE A 63 -9.24 -10.29 16.59
N VAL A 64 -10.11 -10.86 17.42
CA VAL A 64 -9.86 -11.04 18.85
C VAL A 64 -9.71 -12.52 19.12
N LEU A 65 -8.66 -12.87 19.86
CA LEU A 65 -8.38 -14.22 20.31
C LEU A 65 -8.66 -14.27 21.81
N ALA A 66 -9.43 -15.26 22.24
CA ALA A 66 -9.78 -15.46 23.63
C ALA A 66 -9.82 -16.95 23.96
N ASP A 67 -9.43 -17.27 25.18
CA ASP A 67 -9.66 -18.53 25.85
C ASP A 67 -10.45 -18.19 27.10
N CYS A 68 -11.76 -18.38 27.06
CA CYS A 68 -12.64 -17.95 28.15
C CYS A 68 -12.50 -18.82 29.41
N ASP A 69 -11.92 -20.02 29.29
CA ASP A 69 -11.82 -21.00 30.38
C ASP A 69 -10.46 -20.93 31.12
N SER A 70 -9.52 -20.11 30.61
CA SER A 70 -8.17 -20.01 31.14
C SER A 70 -7.84 -18.60 31.61
N ASN A 71 -7.27 -18.50 32.81
CA ASN A 71 -6.67 -17.25 33.30
C ASN A 71 -5.21 -17.08 32.85
N LYS A 72 -4.68 -18.01 32.05
CA LYS A 72 -3.33 -17.94 31.48
C LYS A 72 -3.40 -17.33 30.08
N GLY A 73 -2.33 -16.64 29.68
CA GLY A 73 -2.24 -16.06 28.33
C GLY A 73 -2.20 -17.13 27.22
N LEU A 74 -2.64 -16.72 26.03
CA LEU A 74 -2.63 -17.55 24.83
C LEU A 74 -1.25 -17.53 24.16
N ARG A 75 -0.67 -18.70 23.91
CA ARG A 75 0.52 -18.86 23.06
C ARG A 75 0.12 -19.39 21.70
N LEU A 76 0.20 -18.54 20.67
CA LEU A 76 -0.13 -18.93 19.30
C LEU A 76 0.90 -18.43 18.28
N LYS A 77 1.00 -19.15 17.17
CA LYS A 77 1.70 -18.72 15.95
C LYS A 77 0.68 -18.71 14.83
N TYR A 78 0.42 -17.54 14.25
CA TYR A 78 -0.58 -17.37 13.21
C TYR A 78 0.01 -16.84 11.91
N LYS A 79 -0.68 -17.12 10.81
CA LYS A 79 -0.47 -16.50 9.51
C LYS A 79 -1.84 -16.25 8.91
N LEU A 80 -2.23 -14.98 8.79
CA LEU A 80 -3.48 -14.58 8.18
C LEU A 80 -3.18 -14.05 6.78
N THR A 81 -3.99 -14.46 5.81
CA THR A 81 -3.93 -13.94 4.44
C THR A 81 -5.34 -13.55 4.07
N MET A 82 -5.54 -12.25 3.87
CA MET A 82 -6.83 -11.66 3.55
C MET A 82 -6.77 -11.12 2.13
N THR A 83 -7.81 -11.42 1.35
CA THR A 83 -7.92 -10.97 -0.05
C THR A 83 -9.35 -10.55 -0.32
N ASN A 84 -9.54 -9.45 -1.05
CA ASN A 84 -10.86 -8.90 -1.35
C ASN A 84 -11.50 -9.45 -2.64
N ALA A 85 -10.73 -10.18 -3.47
CA ALA A 85 -11.23 -10.77 -4.71
C ALA A 85 -10.64 -12.17 -4.98
N PRO A 86 -11.32 -13.03 -5.77
CA PRO A 86 -10.78 -14.33 -6.15
C PRO A 86 -9.59 -14.21 -7.11
N LYS A 87 -8.87 -15.33 -7.30
CA LYS A 87 -7.77 -15.44 -8.28
C LYS A 87 -8.30 -15.02 -9.67
N GLY A 88 -7.60 -14.09 -10.32
CA GLY A 88 -7.99 -13.53 -11.63
C GLY A 88 -8.27 -12.02 -11.61
N HIS A 89 -8.71 -11.45 -10.48
CA HIS A 89 -8.94 -10.00 -10.34
C HIS A 89 -7.76 -9.28 -9.67
N THR A 90 -6.64 -9.18 -10.38
CA THR A 90 -5.37 -8.66 -9.84
C THR A 90 -5.49 -7.26 -9.24
N PHE A 91 -6.25 -6.35 -9.88
CA PHE A 91 -6.42 -4.96 -9.45
C PHE A 91 -7.22 -4.76 -8.15
N PHE A 92 -7.95 -5.76 -7.68
CA PHE A 92 -8.80 -5.64 -6.48
C PHE A 92 -8.48 -6.65 -5.39
N ARG A 93 -7.66 -7.65 -5.72
CA ARG A 93 -7.47 -8.81 -4.86
C ARG A 93 -6.70 -8.51 -3.60
N GLN A 94 -5.60 -7.76 -3.74
CA GLN A 94 -4.64 -7.49 -2.68
C GLN A 94 -4.92 -6.18 -1.95
N PHE A 95 -5.51 -5.21 -2.65
CA PHE A 95 -5.83 -3.90 -2.10
C PHE A 95 -6.92 -3.98 -1.04
N SER A 96 -6.84 -3.14 -0.02
CA SER A 96 -7.96 -2.84 0.86
C SER A 96 -9.04 -2.09 0.08
N ALA A 97 -10.26 -2.05 0.62
CA ALA A 97 -11.38 -1.40 -0.06
C ALA A 97 -11.19 0.12 -0.24
N ASP A 98 -10.43 0.74 0.67
CA ASP A 98 -9.97 2.13 0.63
C ASP A 98 -8.90 2.39 -0.44
N GLU A 99 -8.12 1.38 -0.84
CA GLU A 99 -7.03 1.53 -1.80
C GLU A 99 -7.40 1.13 -3.25
N PHE A 100 -8.63 0.67 -3.50
CA PHE A 100 -9.04 0.07 -4.79
C PHE A 100 -8.82 0.93 -6.03
N TYR A 101 -8.94 2.25 -5.90
CA TYR A 101 -8.86 3.19 -7.01
C TYR A 101 -7.56 3.98 -7.04
N VAL A 102 -6.64 3.72 -6.10
CA VAL A 102 -5.39 4.49 -5.99
C VAL A 102 -4.56 4.32 -7.26
N LEU A 103 -4.31 3.08 -7.71
CA LEU A 103 -3.52 2.84 -8.92
C LEU A 103 -4.15 3.45 -10.18
N GLN A 104 -5.46 3.33 -10.36
CA GLN A 104 -6.18 3.89 -11.52
C GLN A 104 -6.12 5.42 -11.49
N THR A 105 -6.27 6.01 -10.31
CA THR A 105 -6.19 7.45 -10.10
C THR A 105 -4.77 7.97 -10.39
N ASP A 106 -3.75 7.27 -9.90
CA ASP A 106 -2.34 7.60 -10.16
C ASP A 106 -2.00 7.50 -11.66
N ILE A 107 -2.52 6.48 -12.37
CA ILE A 107 -2.36 6.37 -13.83
C ILE A 107 -3.00 7.55 -14.55
N VAL A 108 -4.20 7.98 -14.14
CA VAL A 108 -4.87 9.14 -14.74
C VAL A 108 -4.06 10.41 -14.48
N PHE A 109 -3.62 10.65 -13.24
CA PHE A 109 -2.77 11.80 -12.93
C PHE A 109 -1.44 11.75 -13.68
N ALA A 110 -0.78 10.59 -13.75
CA ALA A 110 0.45 10.41 -14.52
C ALA A 110 0.23 10.77 -16.00
N SER A 111 -0.89 10.33 -16.59
CA SER A 111 -1.20 10.60 -17.99
C SER A 111 -1.43 12.08 -18.28
N LEU A 112 -2.20 12.76 -17.41
CA LEU A 112 -2.51 14.19 -17.54
C LEU A 112 -1.25 15.05 -17.34
N THR A 113 -0.47 14.76 -16.29
CA THR A 113 0.78 15.49 -16.02
C THR A 113 1.81 15.25 -17.12
N SER A 114 1.92 14.03 -17.65
CA SER A 114 2.81 13.74 -18.80
C SER A 114 2.41 14.53 -20.04
N PHE A 115 1.10 14.66 -20.31
CA PHE A 115 0.61 15.48 -21.42
C PHE A 115 0.98 16.96 -21.25
N ILE A 116 0.77 17.52 -20.06
CA ILE A 116 1.16 18.91 -19.74
C ILE A 116 2.68 19.08 -19.88
N PHE A 117 3.48 18.11 -19.43
CA PHE A 117 4.93 18.14 -19.55
C PHE A 117 5.41 18.15 -21.01
N ILE A 118 4.78 17.38 -21.89
CA ILE A 118 5.07 17.38 -23.33
C ILE A 118 4.73 18.74 -23.94
N LEU A 119 3.53 19.27 -23.66
CA LEU A 119 3.13 20.60 -24.15
C LEU A 119 4.07 21.69 -23.67
N ALA A 120 4.45 21.64 -22.39
CA ALA A 120 5.42 22.57 -21.82
C ALA A 120 6.75 22.45 -22.58
N THR A 121 7.27 21.24 -22.80
CA THR A 121 8.53 21.04 -23.53
C THR A 121 8.47 21.55 -24.98
N VAL A 122 7.34 21.40 -25.68
CA VAL A 122 7.14 21.96 -27.03
C VAL A 122 7.20 23.49 -27.00
N VAL A 123 6.53 24.12 -26.03
CA VAL A 123 6.61 25.58 -25.84
C VAL A 123 8.04 26.01 -25.51
N ALA A 124 8.77 25.27 -24.68
CA ALA A 124 10.18 25.53 -24.35
C ALA A 124 11.06 25.58 -25.60
N TYR A 125 10.82 24.62 -26.50
CA TYR A 125 11.52 24.47 -27.76
C TYR A 125 11.21 25.63 -28.72
N ILE A 126 9.93 25.98 -28.90
CA ILE A 126 9.51 27.11 -29.76
C ILE A 126 10.05 28.44 -29.24
N LEU A 127 10.01 28.65 -27.91
CA LEU A 127 10.48 29.87 -27.26
C LEU A 127 12.02 29.92 -27.18
N GLN A 128 12.72 28.96 -27.80
CA GLN A 128 14.17 28.88 -27.89
C GLN A 128 14.87 29.04 -26.53
N THR A 129 14.24 28.50 -25.50
CA THR A 129 14.81 28.50 -24.15
C THR A 129 15.98 27.51 -24.11
N ASP A 130 17.06 27.83 -23.38
CA ASP A 130 18.23 26.97 -23.24
C ASP A 130 17.86 25.57 -22.68
N ILE A 131 17.65 24.61 -23.60
CA ILE A 131 17.29 23.19 -23.35
C ILE A 131 18.38 22.46 -22.53
N GLY A 132 19.59 23.03 -22.44
CA GLY A 132 20.69 22.47 -21.66
C GLY A 132 20.35 22.21 -20.19
N PHE A 133 19.50 23.04 -19.57
CA PHE A 133 19.08 22.86 -18.17
C PHE A 133 18.21 21.60 -17.95
N LEU A 134 17.35 21.28 -18.93
CA LEU A 134 16.49 20.09 -18.93
C LEU A 134 17.31 18.81 -19.10
N VAL A 135 18.29 18.84 -20.00
CA VAL A 135 19.25 17.75 -20.22
C VAL A 135 20.08 17.54 -18.95
N VAL A 136 20.51 18.60 -18.28
CA VAL A 136 21.23 18.50 -17.00
C VAL A 136 20.35 17.94 -15.89
N LEU A 137 19.09 18.34 -15.75
CA LEU A 137 18.16 17.74 -14.78
C LEU A 137 17.87 16.27 -15.07
N PHE A 138 17.72 15.89 -16.34
CA PHE A 138 17.56 14.50 -16.75
C PHE A 138 18.84 13.67 -16.49
N CYS A 139 20.01 14.24 -16.75
CA CYS A 139 21.30 13.62 -16.41
C CYS A 139 21.51 13.52 -14.90
N ILE A 140 21.14 14.54 -14.12
CA ILE A 140 21.14 14.50 -12.65
C ILE A 140 20.16 13.44 -12.16
N PHE A 141 19.00 13.30 -12.81
CA PHE A 141 18.05 12.25 -12.50
C PHE A 141 18.65 10.84 -12.77
N LEU A 142 19.28 10.62 -13.93
CA LEU A 142 20.00 9.38 -14.24
C LEU A 142 21.18 9.12 -13.28
N LEU A 143 21.90 10.18 -12.87
CA LEU A 143 22.98 10.12 -11.89
C LEU A 143 22.46 9.85 -10.48
N SER A 144 21.30 10.38 -10.09
CA SER A 144 20.65 10.11 -8.80
C SER A 144 20.05 8.69 -8.73
N CYS A 145 19.66 8.12 -9.87
CA CYS A 145 19.33 6.69 -9.97
C CYS A 145 20.56 5.79 -9.88
N TYR A 146 21.74 6.31 -10.28
CA TYR A 146 23.01 5.61 -10.21
C TYR A 146 23.68 5.73 -8.83
N VAL A 147 23.47 6.86 -8.15
CA VAL A 147 24.08 7.18 -6.85
C VAL A 147 22.98 7.51 -5.85
N GLY A 148 22.42 6.47 -5.25
CA GLY A 148 21.78 6.59 -3.94
C GLY A 148 22.86 6.80 -2.88
N ASP A 149 23.39 8.03 -2.76
CA ASP A 149 23.84 8.65 -1.52
C ASP A 149 24.35 10.09 -1.76
N GLY A 150 23.63 11.05 -1.17
CA GLY A 150 24.10 12.36 -0.70
C GLY A 150 24.89 13.28 -1.65
N ALA A 151 24.17 14.16 -2.37
CA ALA A 151 24.50 15.60 -2.51
C ALA A 151 23.62 16.25 -3.58
N VAL A 152 22.63 17.05 -3.18
CA VAL A 152 21.85 17.88 -4.12
C VAL A 152 21.83 19.33 -3.64
N PHE A 153 22.12 20.21 -4.61
CA PHE A 153 21.79 21.63 -4.72
C PHE A 153 22.94 22.62 -4.53
N SER A 154 23.60 22.98 -5.65
CA SER A 154 24.38 24.21 -5.75
C SER A 154 23.97 24.95 -7.04
N CYS A 155 23.40 26.14 -6.88
CA CYS A 155 22.88 27.00 -7.96
C CYS A 155 23.83 28.19 -8.16
N PRO A 156 24.34 28.48 -9.37
CA PRO A 156 24.91 29.79 -9.68
C PRO A 156 23.79 30.75 -10.11
N ALA A 157 23.68 31.88 -9.42
CA ALA A 157 22.80 32.99 -9.80
C ALA A 157 23.51 33.92 -10.80
N GLY A 158 22.85 34.24 -11.91
CA GLY A 158 23.30 35.23 -12.87
C GLY A 158 22.19 35.68 -13.82
N THR A 159 21.85 36.97 -13.68
CA THR A 159 21.12 37.87 -14.59
C THR A 159 19.60 37.71 -14.83
N ARG A 160 18.94 38.88 -14.81
CA ARG A 160 17.48 39.08 -14.84
C ARG A 160 16.87 38.75 -16.21
N GLN A 161 16.13 37.65 -16.26
CA GLN A 161 14.93 37.46 -17.08
C GLN A 161 13.93 36.61 -16.28
N LEU A 162 13.00 37.27 -15.56
CA LEU A 162 12.09 36.61 -14.62
C LEU A 162 11.24 35.48 -15.26
N PHE A 163 10.96 35.57 -16.56
CA PHE A 163 10.16 34.58 -17.29
C PHE A 163 10.90 33.25 -17.52
N HIS A 164 12.22 33.29 -17.76
CA HIS A 164 13.01 32.06 -17.98
C HIS A 164 13.25 31.29 -16.68
N THR A 165 13.44 31.96 -15.55
CA THR A 165 13.72 31.28 -14.28
C THR A 165 12.48 30.60 -13.70
N THR A 166 11.32 31.27 -13.71
CA THR A 166 10.07 30.66 -13.24
C THR A 166 9.66 29.47 -14.11
N TYR A 167 9.83 29.59 -15.43
CA TYR A 167 9.57 28.51 -16.37
C TYR A 167 10.51 27.31 -16.18
N LYS A 168 11.81 27.54 -15.92
CA LYS A 168 12.77 26.48 -15.58
C LYS A 168 12.39 25.72 -14.30
N MET A 169 11.97 26.45 -13.26
CA MET A 169 11.49 25.83 -12.01
C MET A 169 10.20 25.04 -12.22
N TYR A 170 9.27 25.54 -13.03
CA TYR A 170 8.03 24.85 -13.38
C TYR A 170 8.30 23.53 -14.12
N ILE A 171 9.17 23.55 -15.14
CA ILE A 171 9.58 22.35 -15.87
C ILE A 171 10.28 21.35 -14.94
N ALA A 172 11.18 21.80 -14.06
CA ALA A 172 11.83 20.93 -13.07
C ALA A 172 10.80 20.27 -12.14
N SER A 173 9.81 21.04 -11.66
CA SER A 173 8.72 20.53 -10.84
C SER A 173 7.87 19.49 -11.58
N LEU A 174 7.51 19.73 -12.84
CA LEU A 174 6.77 18.76 -13.65
C LEU A 174 7.57 17.48 -13.88
N THR A 175 8.88 17.57 -14.12
CA THR A 175 9.74 16.39 -14.26
C THR A 175 9.73 15.55 -12.98
N LEU A 176 9.86 16.19 -11.81
CA LEU A 176 9.80 15.51 -10.52
C LEU A 176 8.43 14.86 -10.27
N GLU A 177 7.34 15.51 -10.68
CA GLU A 177 5.98 14.99 -10.52
C GLU A 177 5.72 13.77 -11.43
N VAL A 178 6.08 13.84 -12.72
CA VAL A 178 5.95 12.71 -13.66
C VAL A 178 6.75 11.52 -13.16
N LEU A 179 7.96 11.80 -12.65
CA LEU A 179 8.83 10.79 -12.07
C LEU A 179 8.20 10.12 -10.84
N HIS A 180 7.71 10.94 -9.91
CA HIS A 180 7.04 10.49 -8.69
C HIS A 180 5.87 9.56 -9.03
N LEU A 181 4.97 10.00 -9.91
CA LEU A 181 3.79 9.22 -10.31
C LEU A 181 4.16 7.92 -11.03
N PHE A 182 5.24 7.93 -11.82
CA PHE A 182 5.76 6.72 -12.45
C PHE A 182 6.21 5.67 -11.42
N PHE A 183 6.96 6.08 -10.39
CA PHE A 183 7.37 5.17 -9.31
C PHE A 183 6.18 4.66 -8.50
N MET A 184 5.17 5.51 -8.24
CA MET A 184 3.94 5.10 -7.55
C MET A 184 3.15 4.06 -8.36
N CYS A 185 3.00 4.27 -9.67
CA CYS A 185 2.35 3.30 -10.55
C CYS A 185 3.06 1.94 -10.53
N ILE A 186 4.39 1.92 -10.53
CA ILE A 186 5.17 0.67 -10.42
C ILE A 186 4.97 0.03 -9.04
N ALA A 187 5.03 0.81 -7.97
CA ALA A 187 4.87 0.32 -6.60
C ALA A 187 3.51 -0.36 -6.40
N TYR A 188 2.42 0.33 -6.76
CA TYR A 188 1.07 -0.20 -6.66
C TYR A 188 0.80 -1.32 -7.67
N GLY A 189 1.40 -1.27 -8.87
CA GLY A 189 1.32 -2.36 -9.84
C GLY A 189 1.96 -3.66 -9.30
N LYS A 190 3.12 -3.58 -8.65
CA LYS A 190 3.75 -4.74 -8.00
C LYS A 190 2.94 -5.22 -6.80
N TYR A 191 2.37 -4.31 -6.00
CA TYR A 191 1.50 -4.67 -4.89
C TYR A 191 0.25 -5.42 -5.36
N ALA A 192 -0.37 -5.01 -6.48
CA ALA A 192 -1.50 -5.68 -7.09
C ALA A 192 -1.21 -7.16 -7.42
N HIS A 193 0.02 -7.45 -7.88
CA HIS A 193 0.45 -8.79 -8.26
C HIS A 193 0.80 -9.67 -7.05
N ASP A 194 1.71 -9.19 -6.19
CA ASP A 194 2.30 -10.02 -5.14
C ASP A 194 1.58 -9.92 -3.79
N GLY A 195 0.81 -8.86 -3.55
CA GLY A 195 0.18 -8.55 -2.26
C GLY A 195 1.16 -8.26 -1.12
N LYS A 196 2.44 -8.10 -1.43
CA LYS A 196 3.49 -7.74 -0.47
C LYS A 196 3.72 -6.25 -0.55
N ASN A 197 3.44 -5.55 0.54
CA ASN A 197 3.66 -4.12 0.61
C ASN A 197 5.17 -3.83 0.64
N ASN A 198 5.68 -3.13 -0.37
CA ASN A 198 7.07 -2.68 -0.42
C ASN A 198 7.13 -1.25 0.10
N TYR A 199 7.22 -1.12 1.43
CA TYR A 199 7.27 0.17 2.10
C TYR A 199 8.36 1.09 1.52
N GLY A 200 9.53 0.57 1.19
CA GLY A 200 10.62 1.35 0.59
C GLY A 200 10.23 2.08 -0.71
N LEU A 201 9.59 1.40 -1.67
CA LEU A 201 9.15 2.05 -2.92
C LEU A 201 8.01 3.05 -2.69
N LYS A 202 7.14 2.80 -1.71
CA LYS A 202 6.06 3.71 -1.34
C LYS A 202 6.62 4.99 -0.69
N THR A 203 7.61 4.87 0.20
CA THR A 203 8.27 5.99 0.88
C THR A 203 9.09 6.89 -0.04
N PHE A 204 9.72 6.34 -1.10
CA PHE A 204 10.40 7.16 -2.12
C PHE A 204 9.42 7.95 -3.00
N GLY A 205 8.19 7.47 -3.16
CA GLY A 205 7.10 8.22 -3.81
C GLY A 205 6.37 9.16 -2.84
N GLU A 206 6.30 8.87 -1.56
CA GLU A 206 5.48 9.64 -0.59
C GLU A 206 5.91 11.07 -0.20
N PRO A 207 7.05 11.70 -0.59
CA PRO A 207 7.36 13.02 -0.03
C PRO A 207 6.47 14.17 -0.56
N LEU A 208 5.55 13.95 -1.51
CA LEU A 208 4.76 15.03 -2.14
C LEU A 208 3.22 14.84 -2.19
N SER A 209 2.65 13.74 -1.68
CA SER A 209 1.20 13.55 -1.73
C SER A 209 0.47 14.04 -0.47
N PRO A 210 -0.46 15.01 -0.54
CA PRO A 210 -1.25 15.49 0.61
C PRO A 210 -2.41 14.57 1.03
N ILE A 211 -2.46 13.31 0.58
CA ILE A 211 -3.69 12.49 0.57
C ILE A 211 -3.81 11.52 1.77
N HIS A 212 -2.91 11.56 2.76
CA HIS A 212 -3.09 10.74 3.97
C HIS A 212 -3.95 11.45 5.03
N LEU A 213 -5.27 11.31 4.91
CA LEU A 213 -6.28 11.47 5.98
C LEU A 213 -6.96 10.13 6.28
#